data_AF-A0A4W2FP40-F1
#
_entry.id   AF-A0A4W2FP40-F1
#
_cell.length_a   1.000
_cell.length_b   1.000
_cell.length_c   1.000
_cell.angle_alpha   90.00
_cell.angle_beta   90.00
_cell.angle_gamma   90.00
#
_symmetry.space_group_name_H-M   'P 1'
#
loop_
_entity.id
_entity.type
_entity.pdbx_description
1 polymer ?
#
loop_
_entity_poly.entity_id
_entity_poly.type
_entity_poly.pdbx_seq_one_letter_code
_entity_poly.pdbx_strand_id
1 'polypeptide(L)'
;MYQVDLPPDPKEVAAIEARRNQEREQQSRFFNVRTRVMGVDVEALNNQVEERKLQEATERSKEAAYDMLNDQLRLAMDMRAAQLAKLEESCRIAMMAATASANKAQAVKLAEQQGQEHQRQQEANLVEVQNQITSDLLTENPQVAQNPVAPHRVLPYCWKGMTPEQRATIRKVQETQHHEKEAQRQAEQALDAKWESQAINLAQAAKELEEQERELCAEFRRGLGSFNQQLAMEQNAQ
;
A
#
# COMPACT_ATOMS: atom_id res chain seq x y z
N MET A 1 -135.57 -15.54 -73.50
CA MET A 1 -135.15 -16.92 -73.15
C MET A 1 -133.91 -16.82 -72.27
N TYR A 2 -133.99 -17.39 -71.07
CA TYR A 2 -132.97 -17.69 -70.05
C TYR A 2 -132.12 -16.54 -69.46
N GLN A 3 -132.58 -16.03 -68.31
CA GLN A 3 -131.72 -15.51 -67.23
C GLN A 3 -130.86 -16.68 -66.72
N VAL A 4 -129.54 -16.52 -66.77
CA VAL A 4 -128.57 -17.46 -66.23
C VAL A 4 -128.06 -16.87 -64.93
N ASP A 5 -128.63 -17.32 -63.81
CA ASP A 5 -128.09 -17.02 -62.48
C ASP A 5 -126.82 -17.87 -62.27
N LEU A 6 -125.66 -17.23 -62.33
CA LEU A 6 -124.37 -17.83 -61.99
C LEU A 6 -124.33 -18.07 -60.46
N PRO A 7 -123.95 -19.27 -59.97
CA PRO A 7 -123.79 -19.51 -58.54
C PRO A 7 -122.64 -18.66 -57.96
N PRO A 8 -122.80 -18.07 -56.76
CA PRO A 8 -121.77 -17.21 -56.15
C PRO A 8 -120.48 -17.98 -55.82
N ASP A 9 -119.32 -17.33 -56.01
CA ASP A 9 -117.99 -17.91 -55.82
C ASP A 9 -117.76 -18.32 -54.35
N PRO A 10 -117.32 -19.55 -54.04
CA PRO A 10 -117.07 -20.02 -52.67
C PRO A 10 -116.06 -19.16 -51.88
N LYS A 11 -115.12 -18.46 -52.54
CA LYS A 11 -114.25 -17.50 -51.85
C LYS A 11 -115.00 -16.24 -51.41
N GLU A 12 -115.97 -15.79 -52.20
CA GLU A 12 -116.84 -14.67 -51.85
C GLU A 12 -117.76 -15.04 -50.69
N VAL A 13 -118.31 -16.26 -50.69
CA VAL A 13 -119.12 -16.77 -49.58
C VAL A 13 -118.31 -16.84 -48.28
N ALA A 14 -117.09 -17.36 -48.30
CA ALA A 14 -116.22 -17.42 -47.11
C ALA A 14 -115.80 -16.02 -46.61
N ALA A 15 -115.56 -15.08 -47.52
CA ALA A 15 -115.26 -13.69 -47.16
C ALA A 15 -116.47 -12.97 -46.56
N ILE A 16 -117.68 -13.22 -47.09
CA ILE A 16 -118.95 -12.71 -46.55
C ILE A 16 -119.21 -13.32 -45.17
N GLU A 17 -119.01 -14.62 -44.98
CA GLU A 17 -119.18 -15.28 -43.68
C GLU A 17 -118.15 -14.82 -42.64
N ALA A 18 -116.88 -14.65 -43.03
CA ALA A 18 -115.85 -14.08 -42.17
C ALA A 18 -116.19 -12.64 -41.77
N ARG A 19 -116.66 -11.82 -42.71
CA ARG A 19 -117.14 -10.46 -42.41
C ARG A 19 -118.34 -10.48 -41.47
N ARG A 20 -119.31 -11.37 -41.70
CA ARG A 20 -120.50 -11.55 -40.86
C ARG A 20 -120.16 -12.10 -39.47
N ASN A 21 -119.12 -12.93 -39.34
CA ASN A 21 -118.58 -13.40 -38.07
C ASN A 21 -117.88 -12.26 -37.33
N GLN A 22 -117.03 -11.48 -38.00
CA GLN A 22 -116.37 -10.31 -37.43
C GLN A 22 -117.38 -9.25 -36.99
N GLU A 23 -118.43 -8.98 -37.77
CA GLU A 23 -119.52 -8.08 -37.38
C GLU A 23 -120.29 -8.61 -36.17
N ARG A 24 -120.52 -9.93 -36.07
CA ARG A 24 -121.13 -10.55 -34.88
C ARG A 24 -120.23 -10.44 -33.64
N GLU A 25 -118.93 -10.61 -33.79
CA GLU A 25 -117.95 -10.41 -32.72
C GLU A 25 -117.82 -8.94 -32.31
N GLN A 26 -117.91 -8.01 -33.27
CA GLN A 26 -117.93 -6.58 -32.98
C GLN A 26 -119.23 -6.18 -32.28
N GLN A 27 -120.38 -6.67 -32.74
CA GLN A 27 -121.67 -6.44 -32.10
C GLN A 27 -121.70 -7.02 -30.68
N SER A 28 -121.20 -8.24 -30.47
CA SER A 28 -121.17 -8.84 -29.13
C SER A 28 -120.28 -8.05 -28.16
N ARG A 29 -119.19 -7.44 -28.65
CA ARG A 29 -118.35 -6.50 -27.88
C ARG A 29 -119.02 -5.14 -27.64
N PHE A 30 -119.73 -4.60 -28.64
CA PHE A 30 -120.37 -3.27 -28.57
C PHE A 30 -121.64 -3.25 -27.70
N PHE A 31 -122.43 -4.33 -27.73
CA PHE A 31 -123.66 -4.47 -26.95
C PHE A 31 -123.42 -4.93 -25.51
N ASN A 32 -122.30 -5.59 -25.21
CA ASN A 32 -121.94 -5.95 -23.83
C ASN A 32 -121.32 -4.75 -23.10
N VAL A 33 -122.09 -4.09 -22.24
CA VAL A 33 -121.67 -2.90 -21.50
C VAL A 33 -120.42 -3.15 -20.65
N ARG A 34 -120.24 -4.36 -20.07
CA ARG A 34 -119.08 -4.69 -19.23
C ARG A 34 -117.81 -4.81 -20.07
N THR A 35 -117.88 -5.47 -21.22
CA THR A 35 -116.75 -5.60 -22.16
C THR A 35 -116.43 -4.27 -22.85
N ARG A 36 -117.43 -3.41 -23.07
CA ARG A 36 -117.26 -2.07 -23.65
C ARG A 36 -116.61 -1.07 -22.69
N VAL A 37 -116.94 -1.13 -21.39
CA VAL A 37 -116.43 -0.19 -20.38
C VAL A 37 -115.11 -0.68 -19.75
N MET A 38 -114.94 -1.99 -19.55
CA MET A 38 -113.74 -2.60 -18.95
C MET A 38 -113.39 -3.94 -19.62
N GLY A 39 -113.08 -3.91 -20.92
CA GLY A 39 -112.55 -5.06 -21.64
C GLY A 39 -111.07 -5.27 -21.32
N VAL A 40 -110.74 -6.25 -20.49
CA VAL A 40 -109.36 -6.64 -20.15
C VAL A 40 -109.17 -8.12 -20.45
N ASP A 41 -108.15 -8.44 -21.24
CA ASP A 41 -107.74 -9.81 -21.49
C ASP A 41 -106.84 -10.29 -20.35
N VAL A 42 -107.45 -10.95 -19.36
CA VAL A 42 -106.78 -11.40 -18.14
C VAL A 42 -105.77 -12.51 -18.43
N GLU A 43 -106.02 -13.35 -19.43
CA GLU A 43 -105.11 -14.44 -19.82
C GLU A 43 -103.85 -13.87 -20.49
N ALA A 44 -104.00 -12.92 -21.42
CA ALA A 44 -102.86 -12.23 -22.01
C ALA A 44 -102.05 -11.44 -20.98
N LEU A 45 -102.71 -10.77 -20.03
CA LEU A 45 -102.04 -10.01 -18.97
C LEU A 45 -101.28 -10.93 -18.00
N ASN A 46 -101.86 -12.08 -17.63
CA ASN A 46 -101.18 -13.09 -16.81
C ASN A 46 -99.96 -13.66 -17.53
N ASN A 47 -100.07 -13.97 -18.81
CA ASN A 47 -98.92 -14.44 -19.61
C ASN A 47 -97.81 -13.39 -19.68
N GLN A 48 -98.14 -12.10 -19.86
CA GLN A 48 -97.16 -11.00 -19.83
C GLN A 48 -96.49 -10.84 -18.45
N VAL A 49 -97.23 -11.04 -17.36
CA VAL A 49 -96.68 -10.99 -16.00
C VAL A 49 -95.72 -12.17 -15.75
N GLU A 50 -96.08 -13.38 -16.17
CA GLU A 50 -95.20 -14.55 -16.04
C GLU A 50 -93.96 -14.45 -16.92
N GLU A 51 -94.10 -13.95 -18.16
CA GLU A 51 -92.95 -13.67 -19.02
C GLU A 51 -92.00 -12.64 -18.40
N ARG A 52 -92.53 -11.55 -17.84
CA ARG A 52 -91.74 -10.54 -17.14
C ARG A 52 -91.02 -11.12 -15.92
N LYS A 53 -91.71 -11.94 -15.11
CA LYS A 53 -91.09 -12.62 -13.95
C LYS A 53 -89.97 -13.55 -14.38
N LEU A 54 -90.14 -14.30 -15.47
CA LEU A 54 -89.11 -15.17 -16.02
C LEU A 54 -87.91 -14.35 -16.52
N GLN A 55 -88.15 -13.27 -17.24
CA GLN A 55 -87.11 -12.33 -17.67
C GLN A 55 -86.34 -11.76 -16.46
N GLU A 56 -87.03 -11.23 -15.46
CA GLU A 56 -86.40 -10.71 -14.24
C GLU A 56 -85.60 -11.79 -13.48
N ALA A 57 -86.11 -13.01 -13.38
CA ALA A 57 -85.41 -14.12 -12.75
C ALA A 57 -84.14 -14.50 -13.53
N THR A 58 -84.21 -14.54 -14.86
CA THR A 58 -83.03 -14.84 -15.69
C THR A 58 -81.99 -13.73 -15.62
N GLU A 59 -82.38 -12.45 -15.63
CA GLU A 59 -81.46 -11.33 -15.48
C GLU A 59 -80.79 -11.34 -14.09
N ARG A 60 -81.54 -11.57 -13.01
CA ARG A 60 -80.96 -11.73 -11.66
C ARG A 60 -79.99 -12.90 -11.58
N SER A 61 -80.30 -14.02 -12.25
CA SER A 61 -79.38 -15.17 -12.30
C SER A 61 -78.11 -14.85 -13.09
N LYS A 62 -78.19 -14.06 -14.16
CA LYS A 62 -77.02 -13.62 -14.93
C LYS A 62 -76.18 -12.64 -14.11
N GLU A 63 -76.80 -11.66 -13.48
CA GLU A 63 -76.15 -10.68 -12.62
C GLU A 63 -75.39 -11.38 -11.48
N ALA A 64 -76.04 -12.31 -10.76
CA ALA A 64 -75.39 -13.10 -9.73
C ALA A 64 -74.20 -13.93 -10.24
N ALA A 65 -74.29 -14.48 -11.47
CA ALA A 65 -73.20 -15.21 -12.08
C ALA A 65 -72.03 -14.29 -12.48
N TYR A 66 -72.31 -13.08 -12.97
CA TYR A 66 -71.30 -12.06 -13.27
C TYR A 66 -70.61 -11.56 -12.01
N ASP A 67 -71.36 -11.31 -10.94
CA ASP A 67 -70.81 -10.91 -9.64
C ASP A 67 -69.87 -11.98 -9.09
N MET A 68 -70.30 -13.25 -9.11
CA MET A 68 -69.46 -14.37 -8.68
C MET A 68 -68.16 -14.46 -9.51
N LEU A 69 -68.25 -14.29 -10.84
CA LEU A 69 -67.09 -14.30 -11.72
C LEU A 69 -66.15 -13.12 -11.43
N ASN A 70 -66.70 -11.94 -11.17
CA ASN A 70 -65.93 -10.74 -10.85
C ASN A 70 -65.20 -10.89 -9.52
N ASP A 71 -65.85 -11.45 -8.50
CA ASP A 71 -65.22 -11.75 -7.22
C ASP A 71 -64.10 -12.79 -7.36
N GLN A 72 -64.31 -13.84 -8.15
CA GLN A 72 -63.25 -14.80 -8.47
C GLN A 72 -62.06 -14.14 -9.19
N LEU A 73 -62.33 -13.24 -10.14
CA LEU A 73 -61.29 -12.51 -10.86
C LEU A 73 -60.50 -11.59 -9.93
N ARG A 74 -61.18 -10.87 -9.03
CA ARG A 74 -60.55 -10.02 -8.02
C ARG A 74 -59.65 -10.82 -7.09
N LEU A 75 -60.14 -11.94 -6.56
CA LEU A 75 -59.34 -12.84 -5.72
C LEU A 75 -58.11 -13.36 -6.47
N ALA A 76 -58.26 -13.76 -7.74
CA ALA A 76 -57.13 -14.21 -8.56
C ALA A 76 -56.09 -13.10 -8.80
N MET A 77 -56.55 -11.86 -9.03
CA MET A 77 -55.67 -10.70 -9.18
C MET A 77 -54.92 -10.39 -7.88
N ASP A 78 -55.60 -10.37 -6.74
CA ASP A 78 -55.00 -10.12 -5.42
C ASP A 78 -53.97 -11.20 -5.06
N MET A 79 -54.29 -12.48 -5.32
CA MET A 79 -53.34 -13.58 -5.14
C MET A 79 -52.09 -13.40 -6.00
N ARG A 80 -52.25 -13.02 -7.27
CA ARG A 80 -51.13 -12.78 -8.18
C ARG A 80 -50.30 -11.58 -7.74
N ALA A 81 -50.94 -10.50 -7.31
CA ALA A 81 -50.26 -9.32 -6.78
C ALA A 81 -49.43 -9.67 -5.53
N ALA A 82 -49.98 -10.44 -4.59
CA ALA A 82 -49.27 -10.89 -3.40
C ALA A 82 -48.07 -11.79 -3.74
N GLN A 83 -48.21 -12.69 -4.73
CA GLN A 83 -47.10 -13.52 -5.21
C GLN A 83 -45.97 -12.68 -5.81
N LEU A 84 -46.31 -11.69 -6.65
CA LEU A 84 -45.32 -10.80 -7.26
C LEU A 84 -44.59 -9.96 -6.22
N ALA A 85 -45.31 -9.38 -5.26
CA ALA A 85 -44.71 -8.61 -4.17
C ALA A 85 -43.74 -9.46 -3.32
N LYS A 86 -44.10 -10.72 -3.03
CA LYS A 86 -43.23 -11.65 -2.30
C LYS A 86 -41.95 -11.97 -3.09
N LEU A 87 -42.07 -12.18 -4.41
CA LEU A 87 -40.93 -12.44 -5.27
C LEU A 87 -40.01 -11.22 -5.35
N GLU A 88 -40.57 -10.02 -5.55
CA GLU A 88 -39.81 -8.78 -5.59
C GLU A 88 -39.00 -8.56 -4.30
N GLU A 89 -39.63 -8.72 -3.14
CA GLU A 89 -38.95 -8.58 -1.85
C GLU A 89 -37.84 -9.62 -1.69
N SER A 90 -38.09 -10.87 -2.10
CA SER A 90 -37.06 -11.92 -2.05
C SER A 90 -35.85 -11.59 -2.95
N CYS A 91 -36.10 -11.06 -4.15
CA CYS A 91 -35.05 -10.63 -5.07
C CYS A 91 -34.28 -9.43 -4.50
N ARG A 92 -34.97 -8.46 -3.91
CA ARG A 92 -34.35 -7.30 -3.26
C ARG A 92 -33.43 -7.73 -2.13
N ILE A 93 -33.89 -8.60 -1.23
CA ILE A 93 -33.07 -9.14 -0.14
C ILE A 93 -31.85 -9.89 -0.68
N ALA A 94 -32.03 -10.72 -1.71
CA ALA A 94 -30.93 -11.46 -2.33
C ALA A 94 -29.88 -10.52 -2.96
N MET A 95 -30.32 -9.47 -3.66
CA MET A 95 -29.42 -8.45 -4.22
C MET A 95 -28.68 -7.67 -3.12
N MET A 96 -29.37 -7.29 -2.04
CA MET A 96 -28.75 -6.62 -0.90
C MET A 96 -27.71 -7.53 -0.20
N ALA A 97 -28.01 -8.82 -0.05
CA ALA A 97 -27.07 -9.78 0.50
C ALA A 97 -25.82 -9.97 -0.40
N ALA A 98 -26.02 -10.08 -1.71
CA ALA A 98 -24.94 -10.23 -2.68
C ALA A 98 -24.04 -8.97 -2.76
N THR A 99 -24.63 -7.78 -2.72
CA THR A 99 -23.86 -6.53 -2.68
C THR A 99 -23.11 -6.38 -1.36
N ALA A 100 -23.72 -6.74 -0.23
CA ALA A 100 -23.05 -6.71 1.07
C ALA A 100 -21.87 -7.70 1.12
N SER A 101 -22.00 -8.90 0.57
CA SER A 101 -20.89 -9.87 0.52
C SER A 101 -19.77 -9.41 -0.41
N ALA A 102 -20.10 -8.82 -1.57
CA ALA A 102 -19.11 -8.22 -2.46
C ALA A 102 -18.36 -7.05 -1.81
N ASN A 103 -19.08 -6.14 -1.14
CA ASN A 103 -18.48 -5.01 -0.43
C ASN A 103 -17.55 -5.48 0.70
N LYS A 104 -17.93 -6.53 1.44
CA LYS A 104 -17.07 -7.16 2.46
C LYS A 104 -15.81 -7.75 1.83
N ALA A 105 -15.93 -8.50 0.74
CA ALA A 105 -14.79 -9.07 0.04
C ALA A 105 -13.84 -8.00 -0.51
N GLN A 106 -14.39 -6.90 -1.03
CA GLN A 106 -13.61 -5.76 -1.50
C GLN A 106 -12.88 -5.06 -0.34
N ALA A 107 -13.53 -4.89 0.81
CA ALA A 107 -12.90 -4.30 1.99
C ALA A 107 -11.73 -5.16 2.49
N VAL A 108 -11.88 -6.49 2.52
CA VAL A 108 -10.80 -7.42 2.88
C VAL A 108 -9.64 -7.30 1.89
N LYS A 109 -9.91 -7.33 0.57
CA LYS A 109 -8.88 -7.18 -0.46
C LYS A 109 -8.12 -5.86 -0.34
N LEU A 110 -8.82 -4.76 -0.07
CA LEU A 110 -8.19 -3.46 0.14
C LEU A 110 -7.32 -3.44 1.40
N ALA A 111 -7.78 -4.02 2.51
CA ALA A 111 -7.01 -4.13 3.75
C ALA A 111 -5.74 -4.97 3.55
N GLU A 112 -5.84 -6.09 2.84
CA GLU A 112 -4.69 -6.93 2.47
C GLU A 112 -3.67 -6.15 1.62
N GLN A 113 -4.14 -5.41 0.62
CA GLN A 113 -3.28 -4.58 -0.22
C GLN A 113 -2.57 -3.49 0.58
N GLN A 114 -3.28 -2.82 1.49
CA GLN A 114 -2.68 -1.83 2.38
C GLN A 114 -1.65 -2.44 3.32
N GLY A 115 -1.94 -3.64 3.88
CA GLY A 115 -1.00 -4.37 4.71
C GLY A 115 0.27 -4.76 3.94
N GLN A 116 0.12 -5.27 2.72
CA GLN A 116 1.25 -5.60 1.84
C GLN A 116 2.06 -4.36 1.46
N GLU A 117 1.40 -3.24 1.14
CA GLU A 117 2.08 -1.99 0.82
C GLU A 117 2.88 -1.47 2.01
N HIS A 118 2.28 -1.47 3.20
CA HIS A 118 2.96 -1.08 4.42
C HIS A 118 4.18 -1.98 4.71
N GLN A 119 4.04 -3.29 4.53
CA GLN A 119 5.16 -4.23 4.67
C GLN A 119 6.28 -3.93 3.67
N ARG A 120 5.94 -3.70 2.39
CA ARG A 120 6.91 -3.30 1.36
C ARG A 120 7.61 -1.99 1.70
N GLN A 121 6.87 -1.01 2.22
CA GLN A 121 7.44 0.27 2.64
C GLN A 121 8.40 0.08 3.81
N GLN A 122 8.06 -0.75 4.79
CA GLN A 122 8.95 -1.06 5.91
C GLN A 122 10.23 -1.75 5.42
N GLU A 123 10.13 -2.72 4.52
CA GLU A 123 11.28 -3.39 3.92
C GLU A 123 12.16 -2.41 3.14
N ALA A 124 11.57 -1.52 2.34
CA ALA A 124 12.30 -0.48 1.63
C ALA A 124 13.01 0.48 2.60
N ASN A 125 12.33 0.93 3.65
CA ASN A 125 12.91 1.79 4.68
C ASN A 125 14.09 1.11 5.38
N LEU A 126 13.97 -0.18 5.72
CA LEU A 126 15.05 -0.95 6.35
C LEU A 126 16.26 -1.08 5.43
N VAL A 127 16.04 -1.37 4.15
CA VAL A 127 17.12 -1.44 3.15
C VAL A 127 17.79 -0.08 2.99
N GLU A 128 17.03 1.02 2.95
CA GLU A 128 17.57 2.36 2.89
C GLU A 128 18.45 2.68 4.11
N VAL A 129 17.95 2.42 5.32
CA VAL A 129 18.70 2.61 6.56
C VAL A 129 19.97 1.76 6.55
N GLN A 130 19.89 0.50 6.14
CA GLN A 130 21.04 -0.37 6.05
C GLN A 130 22.08 0.17 5.06
N ASN A 131 21.65 0.62 3.88
CA ASN A 131 22.52 1.21 2.86
C ASN A 131 23.19 2.50 3.35
N GLN A 132 22.49 3.32 4.13
CA GLN A 132 23.08 4.51 4.73
C GLN A 132 24.15 4.12 5.76
N ILE A 133 23.83 3.18 6.66
CA ILE A 133 24.75 2.71 7.70
C ILE A 133 26.01 2.07 7.08
N THR A 134 25.87 1.31 6.00
CA THR A 134 27.00 0.68 5.30
C THR A 134 27.69 1.58 4.29
N SER A 135 27.19 2.80 4.08
CA SER A 135 27.78 3.77 3.17
C SER A 135 29.20 4.13 3.60
N ASP A 136 30.07 4.39 2.62
CA ASP A 136 31.44 4.86 2.83
C ASP A 136 31.53 6.16 3.63
N LEU A 137 30.46 6.97 3.60
CA LEU A 137 30.37 8.21 4.37
C LEU A 137 30.25 7.92 5.87
N LEU A 138 29.29 7.09 6.29
CA LEU A 138 29.04 6.80 7.71
C LEU A 138 30.03 5.80 8.31
N THR A 139 30.54 4.86 7.51
CA THR A 139 31.59 3.92 7.95
C THR A 139 32.98 4.54 7.98
N GLU A 140 33.09 5.78 7.50
CA GLU A 140 34.35 6.49 7.29
C GLU A 140 35.42 5.65 6.58
N ASN A 141 35.03 4.83 5.61
CA ASN A 141 35.94 3.93 4.90
C ASN A 141 37.21 4.66 4.38
N PRO A 142 38.43 4.26 4.81
CA PRO A 142 39.69 4.89 4.38
C PRO A 142 40.11 4.49 2.97
N GLN A 143 39.55 3.40 2.41
CA GLN A 143 39.88 2.93 1.06
C GLN A 143 39.45 3.91 -0.03
N VAL A 144 38.44 4.75 0.25
CA VAL A 144 37.97 5.81 -0.66
C VAL A 144 39.08 6.83 -0.98
N ALA A 145 40.09 6.95 -0.12
CA ALA A 145 41.22 7.82 -0.37
C ALA A 145 42.21 7.27 -1.41
N GLN A 146 42.11 6.00 -1.82
CA GLN A 146 43.05 5.41 -2.77
C GLN A 146 42.79 5.92 -4.19
N ASN A 147 43.85 6.31 -4.88
CA ASN A 147 43.74 6.72 -6.26
C ASN A 147 43.69 5.48 -7.19
N PRO A 148 42.64 5.35 -8.03
CA PRO A 148 42.45 4.16 -8.87
C PRO A 148 43.50 4.00 -9.98
N VAL A 149 44.10 5.10 -10.45
CA VAL A 149 45.10 5.08 -11.52
C VAL A 149 46.52 5.02 -10.96
N ALA A 150 46.74 5.56 -9.77
CA ALA A 150 48.06 5.65 -9.15
C ALA A 150 48.01 5.15 -7.69
N PRO A 151 48.22 3.85 -7.43
CA PRO A 151 48.05 3.26 -6.09
C PRO A 151 48.91 3.88 -4.98
N HIS A 152 50.04 4.50 -5.34
CA HIS A 152 50.94 5.19 -4.42
C HIS A 152 50.47 6.61 -4.06
N ARG A 153 49.46 7.14 -4.74
CA ARG A 153 48.86 8.46 -4.46
C ARG A 153 47.53 8.31 -3.75
N VAL A 154 47.25 9.29 -2.91
CA VAL A 154 45.98 9.42 -2.21
C VAL A 154 45.22 10.62 -2.75
N LEU A 155 43.90 10.50 -2.79
CA LEU A 155 42.98 11.56 -3.17
C LEU A 155 42.93 12.59 -2.02
N PRO A 156 43.35 13.86 -2.25
CA PRO A 156 43.50 14.83 -1.16
C PRO A 156 42.21 15.11 -0.39
N TYR A 157 41.07 15.15 -1.09
CA TYR A 157 39.76 15.50 -0.52
C TYR A 157 39.10 14.35 0.27
N CYS A 158 39.61 13.12 0.16
CA CYS A 158 39.11 11.95 0.88
C CYS A 158 40.12 11.41 1.91
N TRP A 159 41.21 12.14 2.17
CA TRP A 159 42.27 11.68 3.06
C TRP A 159 41.84 11.74 4.53
N LYS A 160 41.92 10.59 5.22
CA LYS A 160 41.51 10.42 6.63
C LYS A 160 42.68 10.14 7.57
N GLY A 161 43.90 10.42 7.13
CA GLY A 161 45.12 10.17 7.89
C GLY A 161 45.81 8.84 7.57
N MET A 162 46.97 8.61 8.19
CA MET A 162 47.81 7.43 7.95
C MET A 162 47.18 6.15 8.51
N THR A 163 47.44 5.02 7.85
CA THR A 163 46.95 3.72 8.32
C THR A 163 47.66 3.29 9.62
N PRO A 164 47.04 2.45 10.46
CA PRO A 164 47.69 1.91 11.67
C PRO A 164 49.04 1.25 11.38
N GLU A 165 49.16 0.54 10.26
CA GLU A 165 50.38 -0.14 9.82
C GLU A 165 51.48 0.87 9.49
N GLN A 166 51.17 1.91 8.73
CA GLN A 166 52.13 2.99 8.41
C GLN A 166 52.65 3.66 9.69
N ARG A 167 51.76 3.96 10.64
CA ARG A 167 52.15 4.55 11.93
C ARG A 167 53.03 3.59 12.75
N ALA A 168 52.75 2.29 12.72
CA ALA A 168 53.57 1.29 13.39
C ALA A 168 54.98 1.21 12.79
N THR A 169 55.09 1.26 11.46
CA THR A 169 56.39 1.33 10.77
C THR A 169 57.19 2.56 11.20
N ILE A 170 56.55 3.74 11.26
CA ILE A 170 57.20 4.98 11.71
C ILE A 170 57.72 4.82 13.14
N ARG A 171 56.90 4.30 14.06
CA ARG A 171 57.32 4.07 15.45
C ARG A 171 58.51 3.13 15.56
N LYS A 172 58.51 2.04 14.79
CA LYS A 172 59.64 1.10 14.73
C LYS A 172 60.92 1.79 14.25
N VAL A 173 60.82 2.62 13.21
CA VAL A 173 61.98 3.38 12.70
C VAL A 173 62.47 4.39 13.74
N GLN A 174 61.57 5.07 14.46
CA GLN A 174 61.94 6.00 15.53
C GLN A 174 62.68 5.29 16.68
N GLU A 175 62.24 4.10 17.06
CA GLU A 175 62.91 3.28 18.07
C GLU A 175 64.33 2.89 17.62
N THR A 176 64.49 2.48 16.37
CA THR A 176 65.83 2.20 15.83
C THR A 176 66.73 3.44 15.82
N GLN A 177 66.19 4.61 15.47
CA GLN A 177 66.93 5.87 15.48
C GLN A 177 67.35 6.28 16.88
N HIS A 178 66.49 6.05 17.88
CA HIS A 178 66.81 6.32 19.28
C HIS A 178 68.00 5.48 19.74
N HIS A 179 67.96 4.17 19.50
CA HIS A 179 69.05 3.27 19.85
C HIS A 179 70.35 3.59 19.12
N GLU A 180 70.28 3.92 17.83
CA GLU A 180 71.46 4.34 17.06
C GLU A 180 72.09 5.61 17.65
N LYS A 181 71.28 6.60 18.01
CA LYS A 181 71.75 7.85 18.61
C LYS A 181 72.31 7.65 20.02
N GLU A 182 71.77 6.71 20.79
CA GLU A 182 72.35 6.31 22.09
C GLU A 182 73.71 5.65 21.93
N ALA A 183 73.84 4.72 20.99
CA ALA A 183 75.12 4.06 20.70
C ALA A 183 76.17 5.07 20.23
N GLN A 184 75.79 6.05 19.39
CA GLN A 184 76.67 7.14 18.97
C GLN A 184 77.16 7.97 20.16
N ARG A 185 76.25 8.38 21.06
CA ARG A 185 76.63 9.13 22.28
C ARG A 185 77.59 8.33 23.17
N GLN A 186 77.36 7.03 23.33
CA GLN A 186 78.26 6.16 24.09
C GLN A 186 79.65 6.04 23.43
N ALA A 187 79.69 5.94 22.10
CA ALA A 187 80.95 5.90 21.35
C ALA A 187 81.73 7.22 21.44
N GLU A 188 81.05 8.37 21.35
CA GLU A 188 81.64 9.70 21.55
C GLU A 188 82.22 9.82 22.97
N GLN A 189 81.44 9.48 24.00
CA GLN A 189 81.92 9.47 25.39
C GLN A 189 83.14 8.57 25.58
N ALA A 190 83.17 7.40 24.93
CA ALA A 190 84.31 6.50 24.99
C ALA A 190 85.56 7.05 24.28
N LEU A 191 85.39 7.84 23.21
CA LEU A 191 86.49 8.53 22.53
C LEU A 191 87.01 9.68 23.38
N ASP A 192 86.13 10.50 23.95
CA ASP A 192 86.50 11.61 24.82
C ASP A 192 87.28 11.11 26.05
N ALA A 193 86.81 10.02 26.68
CA ALA A 193 87.54 9.40 27.80
C ALA A 193 88.93 8.89 27.41
N LYS A 194 89.11 8.39 26.17
CA LYS A 194 90.44 8.00 25.66
C LYS A 194 91.34 9.21 25.48
N TRP A 195 90.81 10.31 24.94
CA TRP A 195 91.54 11.56 24.78
C TRP A 195 91.95 12.16 26.14
N GLU A 196 91.05 12.15 27.12
CA GLU A 196 91.35 12.57 28.49
C GLU A 196 92.46 11.72 29.12
N SER A 197 92.38 10.39 29.00
CA SER A 197 93.42 9.49 29.49
C SER A 197 94.75 9.74 28.80
N GLN A 198 94.75 9.93 27.48
CA GLN A 198 95.96 10.26 26.73
C GLN A 198 96.56 11.59 27.17
N ALA A 199 95.74 12.62 27.42
CA ALA A 199 96.18 13.91 27.91
C ALA A 199 96.82 13.79 29.31
N ILE A 200 96.24 12.99 30.22
CA ILE A 200 96.83 12.71 31.54
C ILE A 200 98.19 12.03 31.40
N ASN A 201 98.30 10.99 30.56
CA ASN A 201 99.55 10.26 30.35
C ASN A 201 100.64 11.17 29.76
N LEU A 202 100.29 12.02 28.79
CA LEU A 202 101.21 13.01 28.21
C LEU A 202 101.65 14.06 29.24
N ALA A 203 100.74 14.53 30.09
CA ALA A 203 101.08 15.47 31.17
C ALA A 203 102.02 14.85 32.21
N GLN A 204 101.81 13.58 32.55
CA GLN A 204 102.73 12.82 33.41
C GLN A 204 104.11 12.67 32.76
N ALA A 205 104.18 12.22 31.51
CA ALA A 205 105.43 12.08 30.77
C ALA A 205 106.17 13.42 30.62
N ALA A 206 105.46 14.53 30.39
CA ALA A 206 106.05 15.87 30.33
C ALA A 206 106.65 16.29 31.68
N LYS A 207 105.98 15.99 32.79
CA LYS A 207 106.49 16.25 34.13
C LYS A 207 107.75 15.43 34.44
N GLU A 208 107.76 14.15 34.07
CA GLU A 208 108.93 13.28 34.20
C GLU A 208 110.12 13.83 33.39
N LEU A 209 109.89 14.29 32.16
CA LEU A 209 110.92 14.95 31.35
C LEU A 209 111.43 16.24 32.00
N GLU A 210 110.56 17.08 32.54
CA GLU A 210 110.96 18.31 33.23
C GLU A 210 111.79 17.99 34.50
N GLU A 211 111.45 16.92 35.23
CA GLU A 211 112.23 16.42 36.35
C GLU A 211 113.62 15.94 35.90
N GLN A 212 113.71 15.15 34.83
CA GLN A 212 114.98 14.72 34.24
C GLN A 212 115.85 15.90 33.79
N GLU A 213 115.26 16.91 33.13
CA GLU A 213 115.96 18.13 32.73
C GLU A 213 116.52 18.90 33.94
N ARG A 214 115.74 19.02 35.02
CA ARG A 214 116.18 19.67 36.26
C ARG A 214 117.35 18.92 36.90
N GLU A 215 117.30 17.59 36.93
CA GLU A 215 118.37 16.75 37.45
C GLU A 215 119.66 16.92 36.64
N LEU A 216 119.58 16.81 35.31
CA LEU A 216 120.70 17.06 34.40
C LEU A 216 121.28 18.47 34.58
N CYS A 217 120.44 19.50 34.66
CA CYS A 217 120.88 20.87 34.91
C CYS A 217 121.56 21.04 36.27
N ALA A 218 121.12 20.30 37.29
CA ALA A 218 121.76 20.30 38.61
C ALA A 218 123.11 19.57 38.59
N GLU A 219 123.24 18.47 37.83
CA GLU A 219 124.50 17.80 37.58
C GLU A 219 125.50 18.69 36.83
N PHE A 220 125.08 19.33 35.72
CA PHE A 220 125.92 20.28 35.01
C PHE A 220 126.35 21.45 35.90
N ARG A 221 125.45 22.01 36.73
CA ARG A 221 125.80 23.06 37.69
C ARG A 221 126.81 22.60 38.74
N ARG A 222 126.65 21.39 39.28
CA ARG A 222 127.63 20.79 40.20
C ARG A 222 128.98 20.60 39.51
N GLY A 223 129.00 20.06 38.30
CA GLY A 223 130.21 19.87 37.50
C GLY A 223 130.94 21.19 37.20
N LEU A 224 130.22 22.22 36.74
CA LEU A 224 130.76 23.56 36.51
C LEU A 224 131.27 24.20 37.81
N GLY A 225 130.57 24.01 38.93
CA GLY A 225 131.00 24.49 40.24
C GLY A 225 132.34 23.88 40.67
N SER A 226 132.49 22.56 40.54
CA SER A 226 133.76 21.85 40.80
C SER A 226 134.88 22.31 39.87
N PHE A 227 134.60 22.48 38.57
CA PHE A 227 135.57 22.97 37.59
C PHE A 227 136.03 24.40 37.90
N ASN A 228 135.11 25.29 38.24
CA ASN A 228 135.43 26.66 38.63
C ASN A 228 136.26 26.72 39.92
N GLN A 229 136.00 25.83 40.89
CA GLN A 229 136.82 25.72 42.11
C GLN A 229 138.25 25.29 41.77
N GLN A 230 138.43 24.31 40.89
CA GLN A 230 139.76 23.90 40.41
C GLN A 230 140.48 25.05 39.71
N LEU A 231 139.79 25.75 38.79
CA LEU A 231 140.35 26.90 38.08
C LEU A 231 140.75 28.04 39.04
N ALA A 232 139.97 28.29 40.08
CA ALA A 232 140.29 29.30 41.10
C ALA A 232 141.51 28.90 41.96
N MET A 233 141.66 27.60 42.28
CA MET A 233 142.87 27.10 42.95
C MET A 233 144.10 27.27 42.05
N GLU A 234 143.98 26.99 40.75
CA GLU A 234 145.06 27.18 39.78
C GLU A 234 145.44 28.65 39.59
N GLN A 235 144.46 29.56 39.56
CA GLN A 235 144.71 31.01 39.43
C GLN A 235 145.32 31.64 40.68
N ASN A 236 145.01 31.15 41.89
CA ASN A 236 145.63 31.61 43.14
C ASN A 236 147.03 31.02 43.38
N ALA A 237 147.44 30.03 42.58
CA ALA A 237 148.76 29.40 42.63
C ALA A 237 149.79 30.04 41.69
N GLN A 238 149.41 31.11 40.97
CA GLN A 238 150.27 31.99 40.18
C GLN A 238 150.58 33.29 40.92
#